data_AF-A0A4U6VEF4-F1
#
_entry.id   AF-A0A4U6VEF4-F1
#
_cell.length_a   1.000
_cell.length_b   1.000
_cell.length_c   1.000
_cell.angle_alpha   90.00
_cell.angle_beta   90.00
_cell.angle_gamma   90.00
#
_symmetry.space_group_name_H-M   'P 1'
#
loop_
_entity.id
_entity.type
_entity.pdbx_description
1 polymer ?
#
loop_
_entity_poly.entity_id
_entity_poly.type
_entity_poly.pdbx_seq_one_letter_code
_entity_poly.pdbx_strand_id
1 'polypeptide(L)'
;MLHSFMCQLKLEKMFTARRKIQKDKGVEPTEFEDTVAQAFFDLENGNQELKSDLKDLYINGAVQMDVPGNRKAVIIHVPYMLQKSYKKIHVRLIRELEKKFSGKDVVLIATRRIVRPPKKGSAVVRPRSRTLTTVHDGILEDVVYPAEIVGKRVRYHLDGAKVMKVFLDPKERTNTEYKLDTFSTVYRRLCGKEVVFDYPVAESA
;
A
#
# COMPACT_ATOMS: atom_id res chain seq x y z
N MET A 1 -25.98 -9.75 -33.11
CA MET A 1 -24.81 -8.91 -33.46
C MET A 1 -24.32 -8.03 -32.30
N LEU A 2 -25.17 -7.25 -31.63
CA LEU A 2 -24.79 -6.41 -30.48
C LEU A 2 -24.15 -7.18 -29.30
N HIS A 3 -24.65 -8.37 -28.98
CA HIS A 3 -24.08 -9.24 -27.93
C HIS A 3 -22.64 -9.69 -28.24
N SER A 4 -22.34 -9.99 -29.51
CA SER A 4 -20.99 -10.39 -29.94
C SER A 4 -20.03 -9.20 -29.89
N PHE A 5 -20.48 -8.01 -30.29
CA PHE A 5 -19.70 -6.77 -30.23
C PHE A 5 -19.39 -6.34 -28.79
N MET A 6 -20.37 -6.43 -27.88
CA MET A 6 -20.14 -6.17 -26.45
C MET A 6 -19.18 -7.19 -25.82
N CYS A 7 -19.21 -8.45 -26.26
CA CYS A 7 -18.28 -9.49 -25.80
C CYS A 7 -16.85 -9.22 -26.29
N GLN A 8 -16.69 -8.78 -27.53
CA GLN A 8 -15.40 -8.43 -28.14
C GLN A 8 -14.76 -7.20 -27.48
N LEU A 9 -15.55 -6.15 -27.21
CA LEU A 9 -15.13 -4.97 -26.43
C LEU A 9 -14.75 -5.33 -24.98
N LYS A 10 -15.43 -6.32 -24.37
CA LYS A 10 -15.06 -6.84 -23.05
C LYS A 10 -13.71 -7.55 -23.10
N LEU A 11 -13.46 -8.37 -24.12
CA LEU A 11 -12.18 -9.08 -24.30
C LEU A 11 -11.01 -8.10 -24.49
N GLU A 12 -11.15 -7.06 -25.32
CA GLU A 12 -10.09 -6.06 -25.54
C GLU A 12 -9.77 -5.22 -24.28
N LYS A 13 -10.79 -4.89 -23.49
CA LYS A 13 -10.60 -4.24 -22.18
C LYS A 13 -9.82 -5.12 -21.21
N MET A 14 -10.07 -6.43 -21.21
CA MET A 14 -9.34 -7.39 -20.36
C MET A 14 -7.85 -7.51 -20.74
N PHE A 15 -7.50 -7.46 -22.04
CA PHE A 15 -6.10 -7.53 -22.48
C PHE A 15 -5.30 -6.24 -22.18
N THR A 16 -5.95 -5.07 -22.21
CA THR A 16 -5.30 -3.78 -21.93
C THR A 16 -5.13 -3.54 -20.43
N ALA A 17 -6.11 -3.92 -19.60
CA ALA A 17 -6.01 -3.84 -18.15
C ALA A 17 -4.87 -4.70 -17.58
N ARG A 18 -4.62 -5.89 -18.16
CA ARG A 18 -3.51 -6.77 -17.77
C ARG A 18 -2.12 -6.13 -17.91
N ARG A 19 -1.94 -5.09 -18.73
CA ARG A 19 -0.67 -4.35 -18.81
C ARG A 19 -0.30 -3.62 -17.52
N LYS A 20 -1.30 -3.30 -16.68
CA LYS A 20 -1.10 -2.63 -15.39
C LYS A 20 -0.67 -3.57 -14.28
N ILE A 21 -0.79 -4.88 -14.45
CA ILE A 21 -0.29 -5.87 -13.49
C ILE A 21 0.98 -6.49 -14.05
N GLN A 22 2.08 -6.38 -13.31
CA GLN A 22 3.31 -7.10 -13.60
C GLN A 22 3.73 -7.85 -12.35
N LYS A 23 3.46 -9.15 -12.33
CA LYS A 23 3.90 -10.03 -11.23
C LYS A 23 5.34 -10.48 -11.45
N ASP A 24 6.06 -10.57 -10.35
CA ASP A 24 7.32 -11.30 -10.31
C ASP A 24 7.04 -12.78 -10.67
N LYS A 25 7.78 -13.30 -11.66
CA LYS A 25 7.76 -14.70 -12.13
C LYS A 25 6.56 -15.14 -12.99
N GLY A 26 5.80 -14.22 -13.59
CA GLY A 26 4.80 -14.57 -14.61
C GLY A 26 3.63 -15.42 -14.08
N VAL A 27 3.36 -15.34 -12.78
CA VAL A 27 2.19 -15.99 -12.15
C VAL A 27 0.92 -15.31 -12.65
N GLU A 28 -0.14 -16.09 -12.90
CA GLU A 28 -1.41 -15.53 -13.33
C GLU A 28 -2.02 -14.59 -12.26
N PRO A 29 -2.65 -13.48 -12.69
CA PRO A 29 -3.35 -12.58 -11.79
C PRO A 29 -4.57 -13.28 -11.17
N THR A 30 -4.85 -12.93 -9.92
CA THR A 30 -6.06 -13.37 -9.22
C THR A 30 -7.24 -12.50 -9.64
N GLU A 31 -8.47 -13.00 -9.50
CA GLU A 31 -9.70 -12.26 -9.87
C GLU A 31 -9.79 -10.88 -9.19
N PHE A 32 -9.31 -10.80 -7.94
CA PHE A 32 -9.27 -9.55 -7.19
C PHE A 32 -8.28 -8.55 -7.80
N GLU A 33 -7.11 -9.01 -8.22
CA GLU A 33 -6.11 -8.17 -8.88
C GLU A 33 -6.62 -7.67 -10.23
N ASP A 34 -7.28 -8.52 -11.02
CA ASP A 34 -7.91 -8.13 -12.29
C ASP A 34 -8.95 -7.01 -12.07
N THR A 35 -9.72 -7.09 -10.98
CA THR A 35 -10.67 -6.02 -10.59
C THR A 35 -9.95 -4.71 -10.28
N VAL A 36 -8.83 -4.77 -9.56
CA VAL A 36 -8.00 -3.58 -9.26
C VAL A 36 -7.39 -3.01 -10.53
N ALA A 37 -6.85 -3.85 -11.43
CA ALA A 37 -6.29 -3.39 -12.70
C ALA A 37 -7.33 -2.74 -13.61
N GLN A 38 -8.55 -3.28 -13.65
CA GLN A 38 -9.65 -2.66 -14.35
C GLN A 38 -9.96 -1.27 -13.77
N ALA A 39 -9.95 -1.12 -12.45
CA ALA A 39 -10.14 0.18 -11.81
C ALA A 39 -9.04 1.18 -12.22
N PHE A 40 -7.76 0.77 -12.26
CA PHE A 40 -6.67 1.63 -12.73
C PHE A 40 -6.84 2.05 -14.19
N PHE A 41 -7.29 1.14 -15.07
CA PHE A 41 -7.54 1.44 -16.47
C PHE A 41 -8.71 2.41 -16.66
N ASP A 42 -9.77 2.26 -15.88
CA ASP A 42 -10.91 3.18 -15.90
C ASP A 42 -10.49 4.59 -15.45
N LEU A 43 -9.59 4.68 -14.46
CA LEU A 43 -9.06 5.96 -13.98
C LEU A 43 -8.15 6.64 -15.01
N GLU A 44 -7.36 5.89 -15.76
CA GLU A 44 -6.53 6.41 -16.86
C GLU A 44 -7.38 7.04 -17.97
N ASN A 45 -8.58 6.50 -18.21
CA ASN A 45 -9.49 7.03 -19.23
C ASN A 45 -10.43 8.13 -18.71
N GLY A 46 -10.73 8.12 -17.41
CA GLY A 46 -11.67 9.05 -16.80
C GLY A 46 -11.11 10.46 -16.58
N ASN A 47 -9.82 10.60 -16.26
CA ASN A 47 -9.22 11.88 -15.88
C ASN A 47 -7.96 12.20 -16.71
N GLN A 48 -8.00 13.30 -17.48
CA GLN A 48 -6.88 13.71 -18.34
C GLN A 48 -5.61 14.05 -17.55
N GLU A 49 -5.73 14.59 -16.34
CA GLU A 49 -4.58 14.95 -15.50
C GLU A 49 -3.85 13.75 -14.89
N LEU A 50 -4.56 12.66 -14.57
CA LEU A 50 -3.95 11.46 -14.01
C LEU A 50 -3.43 10.52 -15.10
N LYS A 51 -3.88 10.71 -16.34
CA LYS A 51 -3.56 9.84 -17.47
C LYS A 51 -2.06 9.78 -17.76
N SER A 52 -1.37 10.93 -17.78
CA SER A 52 0.07 10.99 -18.06
C SER A 52 0.87 10.22 -17.01
N ASP A 53 0.53 10.41 -15.73
CA ASP A 53 1.24 9.78 -14.62
C ASP A 53 0.90 8.30 -14.51
N LEU A 54 -0.37 7.91 -14.71
CA LEU A 54 -0.83 6.53 -14.59
C LEU A 54 -0.36 5.64 -15.73
N LYS A 55 -0.12 6.18 -16.94
CA LYS A 55 0.24 5.41 -18.14
C LYS A 55 1.44 4.48 -17.89
N ASP A 56 2.49 5.02 -17.28
CA ASP A 56 3.75 4.31 -17.04
C ASP A 56 3.76 3.52 -15.71
N LEU A 57 2.70 3.68 -14.91
CA LEU A 57 2.57 3.00 -13.64
C LEU A 57 1.94 1.62 -13.78
N TYR A 58 2.49 0.67 -13.03
CA TYR A 58 1.96 -0.68 -12.87
C TYR A 58 2.04 -1.10 -11.39
N ILE A 59 1.35 -2.19 -11.08
CA ILE A 59 1.27 -2.80 -9.74
C ILE A 59 1.81 -4.23 -9.79
N ASN A 60 2.39 -4.67 -8.69
CA ASN A 60 2.89 -6.03 -8.52
C ASN A 60 1.79 -7.00 -8.10
N GLY A 61 0.79 -6.50 -7.38
CA GLY A 61 -0.34 -7.30 -6.92
C GLY A 61 -1.25 -6.50 -6.00
N ALA A 62 -2.32 -7.12 -5.58
CA ALA A 62 -3.28 -6.53 -4.68
C ALA A 62 -3.84 -7.60 -3.75
N VAL A 63 -4.02 -7.26 -2.48
CA VAL A 63 -4.51 -8.16 -1.44
C VAL A 63 -5.66 -7.49 -0.71
N GLN A 64 -6.76 -8.22 -0.56
CA GLN A 64 -7.86 -7.80 0.29
C GLN A 64 -7.64 -8.30 1.72
N MET A 65 -7.95 -7.46 2.70
CA MET A 65 -7.89 -7.79 4.11
C MET A 65 -9.14 -7.33 4.85
N ASP A 66 -9.47 -8.03 5.93
CA ASP A 66 -10.54 -7.61 6.83
C ASP A 66 -9.94 -6.79 7.99
N VAL A 67 -10.60 -5.68 8.31
CA VAL A 67 -10.24 -4.74 9.36
C VAL A 67 -11.31 -4.83 10.46
N PRO A 68 -10.95 -4.66 11.75
CA PRO A 68 -11.94 -4.51 12.82
C PRO A 68 -12.96 -3.42 12.47
N GLY A 69 -14.21 -3.63 12.87
CA GLY A 69 -15.32 -2.72 12.53
C GLY A 69 -16.04 -3.06 11.21
N ASN A 70 -15.96 -4.31 10.74
CA ASN A 70 -16.66 -4.81 9.54
C ASN A 70 -16.29 -4.05 8.24
N ARG A 71 -15.10 -3.45 8.22
CA ARG A 71 -14.54 -2.76 7.06
C ARG A 71 -13.52 -3.68 6.39
N LYS A 72 -13.34 -3.50 5.08
CA LYS A 72 -12.31 -4.22 4.32
C LYS A 72 -11.25 -3.25 3.85
N ALA A 73 -9.99 -3.65 3.88
CA ALA A 73 -8.89 -2.90 3.31
C ALA A 73 -8.40 -3.56 2.02
N VAL A 74 -7.98 -2.73 1.08
CA VAL A 74 -7.34 -3.13 -0.17
C VAL A 74 -5.89 -2.65 -0.11
N ILE A 75 -4.97 -3.61 -0.05
CA ILE A 75 -3.54 -3.34 -0.11
C ILE A 75 -3.11 -3.48 -1.55
N ILE A 76 -2.51 -2.43 -2.11
CA ILE A 76 -1.96 -2.44 -3.46
C ILE A 76 -0.44 -2.46 -3.35
N HIS A 77 0.17 -3.51 -3.88
CA HIS A 77 1.60 -3.68 -3.91
C HIS A 77 2.18 -3.00 -5.15
N VAL A 78 3.04 -2.02 -4.89
CA VAL A 78 3.67 -1.17 -5.91
C VAL A 78 5.15 -1.51 -6.02
N PRO A 79 5.76 -1.53 -7.23
CA PRO A 79 7.20 -1.67 -7.36
C PRO A 79 7.95 -0.55 -6.62
N TYR A 80 9.01 -0.90 -5.87
CA TYR A 80 9.82 0.08 -5.14
C TYR A 80 10.39 1.19 -6.03
N MET A 81 10.68 0.89 -7.30
CA MET A 81 11.19 1.87 -8.27
C MET A 81 10.18 2.99 -8.57
N LEU A 82 8.88 2.66 -8.58
CA LEU A 82 7.80 3.59 -8.92
C LEU A 82 7.22 4.30 -7.69
N GLN A 83 7.67 3.96 -6.48
CA GLN A 83 7.16 4.50 -5.23
C GLN A 83 7.11 6.04 -5.22
N LYS A 84 8.14 6.71 -5.75
CA LYS A 84 8.20 8.19 -5.80
C LYS A 84 7.08 8.77 -6.67
N SER A 85 6.80 8.17 -7.82
CA SER A 85 5.72 8.58 -8.70
C SER A 85 4.35 8.38 -8.05
N TYR A 86 4.15 7.23 -7.39
CA TYR A 86 2.93 6.98 -6.63
C TYR A 86 2.73 7.94 -5.45
N LYS A 87 3.81 8.36 -4.77
CA LYS A 87 3.72 9.37 -3.71
C LYS A 87 3.22 10.72 -4.25
N LYS A 88 3.71 11.16 -5.41
CA LYS A 88 3.24 12.43 -6.02
C LYS A 88 1.73 12.46 -6.27
N ILE A 89 1.17 11.35 -6.76
CA ILE A 89 -0.26 11.26 -7.12
C ILE A 89 -1.15 10.69 -6.02
N HIS A 90 -0.59 10.34 -4.86
CA HIS A 90 -1.21 9.47 -3.86
C HIS A 90 -2.58 9.95 -3.38
N VAL A 91 -2.67 11.22 -2.96
CA VAL A 91 -3.91 11.79 -2.40
C VAL A 91 -5.05 11.74 -3.42
N ARG A 92 -4.74 12.05 -4.69
CA ARG A 92 -5.70 12.01 -5.79
C ARG A 92 -6.10 10.58 -6.12
N LEU A 93 -5.11 9.68 -6.21
CA LEU A 93 -5.29 8.29 -6.57
C LEU A 93 -6.14 7.53 -5.54
N ILE A 94 -5.84 7.69 -4.25
CA ILE A 94 -6.62 7.07 -3.17
C ILE A 94 -8.06 7.55 -3.19
N ARG A 95 -8.28 8.86 -3.35
CA ARG A 95 -9.65 9.41 -3.38
C ARG A 95 -10.48 8.81 -4.53
N GLU A 96 -9.89 8.63 -5.70
CA GLU A 96 -10.60 8.01 -6.83
C GLU A 96 -10.79 6.50 -6.65
N LEU A 97 -9.82 5.80 -6.06
CA LEU A 97 -9.95 4.38 -5.77
C LEU A 97 -10.97 4.10 -4.66
N GLU A 98 -11.05 4.94 -3.62
CA GLU A 98 -12.05 4.83 -2.56
C GLU A 98 -13.48 5.05 -3.07
N LYS A 99 -13.67 5.91 -4.09
CA LYS A 99 -14.96 6.06 -4.78
C LYS A 99 -15.37 4.77 -5.52
N LYS A 100 -14.41 4.10 -6.17
CA LYS A 100 -14.65 2.83 -6.89
C LYS A 100 -14.86 1.66 -5.94
N PHE A 101 -14.10 1.63 -4.85
CA PHE A 101 -14.17 0.63 -3.80
C PHE A 101 -14.87 1.19 -2.57
N SER A 102 -16.14 1.57 -2.74
CA SER A 102 -16.98 2.09 -1.65
C SER A 102 -16.95 1.17 -0.43
N GLY A 103 -16.72 1.74 0.76
CA GLY A 103 -16.67 0.98 2.00
C GLY A 103 -15.37 0.19 2.21
N LYS A 104 -14.37 0.37 1.33
CA LYS A 104 -13.04 -0.21 1.52
C LYS A 104 -11.96 0.86 1.61
N ASP A 105 -11.04 0.66 2.55
CA ASP A 105 -9.87 1.54 2.68
C ASP A 105 -8.76 1.08 1.74
N VAL A 106 -8.18 1.99 0.98
CA VAL A 106 -7.10 1.65 0.05
C VAL A 106 -5.77 2.13 0.63
N VAL A 107 -4.78 1.23 0.68
CA VAL A 107 -3.42 1.52 1.13
C VAL A 107 -2.41 1.05 0.07
N LEU A 108 -1.47 1.93 -0.28
CA LEU A 108 -0.40 1.62 -1.24
C LEU A 108 0.88 1.24 -0.49
N ILE A 109 1.51 0.13 -0.87
CA ILE A 109 2.73 -0.34 -0.20
C ILE A 109 3.77 -0.71 -1.24
N ALA A 110 4.99 -0.20 -1.09
CA ALA A 110 6.08 -0.61 -1.95
C ALA A 110 6.56 -2.03 -1.60
N THR A 111 6.67 -2.90 -2.60
CA THR A 111 7.25 -4.24 -2.45
C THR A 111 8.76 -4.12 -2.26
N ARG A 112 9.21 -4.37 -1.04
CA ARG A 112 10.63 -4.34 -0.67
C ARG A 112 11.14 -5.76 -0.46
N ARG A 113 12.29 -6.08 -1.04
CA ARG A 113 12.93 -7.40 -0.90
C ARG A 113 13.82 -7.44 0.34
N ILE A 114 13.48 -8.28 1.30
CA ILE A 114 14.32 -8.56 2.48
C ILE A 114 15.38 -9.60 2.09
N VAL A 115 16.65 -9.30 2.36
CA VAL A 115 17.76 -10.25 2.17
C VAL A 115 18.19 -10.75 3.55
N ARG A 116 18.36 -12.06 3.71
CA ARG A 116 18.82 -12.64 4.98
C ARG A 116 20.27 -12.21 5.26
N PRO A 117 20.65 -12.05 6.54
CA PRO A 117 22.04 -11.80 6.88
C PRO A 117 22.96 -12.88 6.27
N PRO A 118 24.12 -12.50 5.72
CA PRO A 118 25.10 -13.45 5.21
C PRO A 118 25.54 -14.42 6.31
N LYS A 119 25.86 -15.67 5.95
CA LYS A 119 26.47 -16.63 6.88
C LYS A 119 27.91 -16.21 7.20
N LYS A 120 28.40 -16.55 8.40
CA LYS A 120 29.81 -16.30 8.77
C LYS A 120 30.73 -16.90 7.71
N GLY A 121 31.66 -16.10 7.19
CA GLY A 121 32.63 -16.51 6.16
C GLY A 121 32.25 -16.19 4.70
N SER A 122 31.06 -15.66 4.42
CA SER A 122 30.73 -15.23 3.05
C SER A 122 31.24 -13.81 2.76
N ALA A 123 31.86 -13.60 1.60
CA ALA A 123 32.32 -12.29 1.14
C ALA A 123 31.18 -11.32 0.74
N VAL A 124 29.95 -11.81 0.59
CA VAL A 124 28.80 -11.01 0.15
C VAL A 124 28.28 -10.12 1.28
N VAL A 125 28.49 -8.81 1.14
CA VAL A 125 27.94 -7.81 2.07
C VAL A 125 26.49 -7.49 1.72
N ARG A 126 25.59 -7.62 2.69
CA ARG A 126 24.18 -7.25 2.50
C ARG A 126 24.01 -5.73 2.48
N PRO A 127 23.32 -5.14 1.48
CA PRO A 127 22.96 -3.73 1.50
C PRO A 127 22.06 -3.37 2.70
N ARG A 128 22.32 -2.24 3.35
CA ARG A 128 21.53 -1.76 4.51
C ARG A 128 20.05 -1.53 4.16
N SER A 129 19.75 -1.11 2.94
CA SER A 129 18.37 -0.92 2.45
C SER A 129 17.54 -2.21 2.42
N ARG A 130 18.17 -3.38 2.41
CA ARG A 130 17.49 -4.70 2.35
C ARG A 130 17.50 -5.44 3.69
N THR A 131 17.74 -4.72 4.78
CA THR A 131 17.61 -5.27 6.14
C THR A 131 16.15 -5.39 6.57
N LEU A 132 15.84 -6.32 7.48
CA LEU A 132 14.49 -6.50 8.01
C LEU A 132 13.97 -5.21 8.67
N THR A 133 14.81 -4.56 9.47
CA THR A 133 14.46 -3.33 10.21
C THR A 133 14.16 -2.18 9.25
N THR A 134 15.06 -1.88 8.31
CA THR A 134 14.86 -0.80 7.34
C THR A 134 13.65 -1.04 6.44
N VAL A 135 13.39 -2.29 6.05
CA VAL A 135 12.19 -2.62 5.26
C VAL A 135 10.92 -2.40 6.07
N HIS A 136 10.90 -2.79 7.35
CA HIS A 136 9.75 -2.59 8.23
C HIS A 136 9.49 -1.10 8.50
N ASP A 137 10.54 -0.29 8.62
CA ASP A 137 10.40 1.17 8.74
C ASP A 137 9.84 1.79 7.46
N GLY A 138 10.34 1.37 6.29
CA GLY A 138 9.81 1.86 5.01
C GLY A 138 8.37 1.43 4.73
N ILE A 139 7.96 0.23 5.16
CA ILE A 139 6.55 -0.19 5.07
C ILE A 139 5.69 0.69 5.96
N LEU A 140 6.15 1.00 7.18
CA LEU A 140 5.41 1.86 8.09
C LEU A 140 5.19 3.25 7.49
N GLU A 141 6.23 3.84 6.88
CA GLU A 141 6.15 5.13 6.17
C GLU A 141 5.19 5.11 4.97
N ASP A 142 5.11 4.01 4.23
CA ASP A 142 4.19 3.90 3.09
C ASP A 142 2.74 3.79 3.53
N VAL A 143 2.48 3.06 4.62
CA VAL A 143 1.13 2.84 5.14
C VAL A 143 0.49 4.13 5.62
N VAL A 144 1.27 5.00 6.26
CA VAL A 144 0.75 6.24 6.88
C VAL A 144 0.70 7.44 5.94
N TYR A 145 1.34 7.37 4.77
CA TYR A 145 1.32 8.46 3.80
C TYR A 145 -0.14 8.83 3.44
N PRO A 146 -0.52 10.12 3.38
CA PRO A 146 0.30 11.34 3.37
C PRO A 146 0.91 11.77 4.72
N ALA A 147 0.44 11.23 5.85
CA ALA A 147 0.87 11.70 7.16
C ALA A 147 2.33 11.33 7.44
N GLU A 148 3.06 12.28 8.01
CA GLU A 148 4.44 12.06 8.41
C GLU A 148 4.53 11.56 9.86
N ILE A 149 5.53 10.71 10.11
CA ILE A 149 5.79 10.16 11.44
C ILE A 149 6.68 11.15 12.20
N VAL A 150 6.13 11.76 13.24
CA VAL A 150 6.84 12.69 14.13
C VAL A 150 7.76 11.93 15.10
N GLY A 151 7.31 10.77 15.58
CA GLY A 151 8.05 10.02 16.58
C GLY A 151 7.66 8.55 16.64
N LYS A 152 8.59 7.73 17.12
CA LYS A 152 8.38 6.29 17.37
C LYS A 152 8.86 5.98 18.78
N ARG A 153 8.01 5.34 19.59
CA ARG A 153 8.35 4.83 20.92
C ARG A 153 8.00 3.35 20.99
N VAL A 154 8.87 2.55 21.58
CA VAL A 154 8.59 1.12 21.81
C VAL A 154 8.32 0.92 23.28
N ARG A 155 7.10 0.48 23.61
CA ARG A 155 6.75 0.08 24.98
C ARG A 155 6.99 -1.42 25.13
N TYR A 156 7.68 -1.78 26.19
CA TYR A 156 7.88 -3.17 26.59
C TYR A 156 6.93 -3.46 27.75
N HIS A 157 6.14 -4.52 27.61
CA HIS A 157 5.28 -5.04 28.67
C HIS A 157 6.08 -6.00 29.57
N LEU A 158 5.54 -6.29 30.76
CA LEU A 158 6.13 -7.24 31.70
C LEU A 158 6.24 -8.65 31.08
N ASP A 159 5.31 -9.01 30.21
CA ASP A 159 5.30 -10.28 29.46
C ASP A 159 6.35 -10.34 28.34
N GLY A 160 7.15 -9.30 28.16
CA GLY A 160 8.13 -9.17 27.06
C GLY A 160 7.51 -8.78 25.71
N ALA A 161 6.18 -8.65 25.64
CA ALA A 161 5.46 -8.14 24.47
C ALA A 161 5.89 -6.70 24.16
N LYS A 162 6.02 -6.40 22.86
CA LYS A 162 6.50 -5.10 22.37
C LYS A 162 5.38 -4.43 21.59
N VAL A 163 4.96 -3.26 22.06
CA VAL A 163 3.96 -2.43 21.37
C VAL A 163 4.66 -1.16 20.87
N MET A 164 4.61 -0.96 19.56
CA MET A 164 5.18 0.23 18.93
C MET A 164 4.14 1.36 18.92
N LYS A 165 4.40 2.44 19.64
CA LYS A 165 3.62 3.67 19.58
C LYS A 165 4.22 4.61 18.53
N VAL A 166 3.43 4.93 17.51
CA VAL A 166 3.85 5.79 16.39
C VAL A 166 3.05 7.08 16.46
N PHE A 167 3.74 8.21 16.54
CA PHE A 167 3.14 9.53 16.60
C PHE A 167 3.10 10.13 15.21
N LEU A 168 1.89 10.47 14.75
CA LEU A 168 1.64 11.14 13.47
C LEU A 168 1.57 12.66 13.66
N ASP A 169 1.79 13.43 12.60
CA ASP A 169 1.61 14.88 12.63
C ASP A 169 0.14 15.24 12.94
N PRO A 170 -0.14 16.06 13.97
CA PRO A 170 -1.50 16.47 14.32
C PRO A 170 -2.21 17.24 13.20
N LYS A 171 -1.49 17.84 12.25
CA LYS A 171 -2.10 18.58 11.13
C LYS A 171 -2.97 17.71 10.22
N GLU A 172 -2.59 16.44 10.06
CA GLU A 172 -3.29 15.52 9.18
C GLU A 172 -4.35 14.68 9.89
N ARG A 173 -4.61 14.96 11.18
CA ARG A 173 -5.50 14.16 12.03
C ARG A 173 -6.87 13.92 11.41
N THR A 174 -7.51 14.96 10.88
CA THR A 174 -8.84 14.87 10.27
C THR A 174 -8.90 13.87 9.11
N ASN A 175 -7.79 13.69 8.39
CA ASN A 175 -7.73 12.82 7.20
C ASN A 175 -7.31 11.38 7.53
N THR A 176 -6.58 11.15 8.62
CA THR A 176 -6.01 9.82 8.94
C THR A 176 -6.68 9.13 10.11
N GLU A 177 -7.47 9.84 10.92
CA GLU A 177 -8.17 9.29 12.10
C GLU A 177 -9.09 8.12 11.74
N TYR A 178 -9.79 8.17 10.60
CA TYR A 178 -10.67 7.08 10.17
C TYR A 178 -9.94 5.82 9.65
N LYS A 179 -8.60 5.87 9.50
CA LYS A 179 -7.76 4.79 8.94
C LYS A 179 -6.81 4.14 9.94
N LEU A 180 -6.74 4.62 11.19
CA LEU A 180 -5.75 4.16 12.17
C LEU A 180 -5.85 2.64 12.43
N ASP A 181 -7.06 2.12 12.52
CA ASP A 181 -7.32 0.68 12.69
C ASP A 181 -6.86 -0.13 11.47
N THR A 182 -7.08 0.40 10.27
CA THR A 182 -6.58 -0.18 9.02
C THR A 182 -5.07 -0.21 8.99
N PHE A 183 -4.40 0.87 9.39
CA PHE A 183 -2.93 0.91 9.42
C PHE A 183 -2.34 -0.12 10.39
N SER A 184 -2.92 -0.24 11.59
CA SER A 184 -2.44 -1.20 12.60
C SER A 184 -2.59 -2.64 12.12
N THR A 185 -3.72 -2.98 11.50
CA THR A 185 -3.98 -4.33 10.99
C THR A 185 -3.13 -4.70 9.80
N VAL A 186 -2.99 -3.80 8.83
CA VAL A 186 -2.13 -3.98 7.65
C VAL A 186 -0.68 -4.21 8.10
N TYR A 187 -0.17 -3.37 9.01
CA TYR A 187 1.19 -3.51 9.50
C TYR A 187 1.40 -4.80 10.29
N ARG A 188 0.43 -5.18 11.14
CA ARG A 188 0.47 -6.44 11.89
C ARG A 188 0.51 -7.65 10.95
N ARG A 189 -0.25 -7.64 9.85
CA ARG A 189 -0.26 -8.76 8.89
C ARG A 189 1.04 -8.88 8.10
N LEU A 190 1.61 -7.75 7.67
CA LEU A 190 2.83 -7.75 6.85
C LEU A 190 4.09 -8.01 7.67
N CYS A 191 4.18 -7.40 8.86
CA CYS A 191 5.40 -7.39 9.66
C CYS A 191 5.33 -8.27 10.91
N GLY A 192 4.14 -8.72 11.34
CA GLY A 192 3.95 -9.49 12.58
C GLY A 192 4.20 -8.68 13.85
N LYS A 193 4.22 -7.35 13.77
CA LYS A 193 4.48 -6.43 14.89
C LYS A 193 3.22 -5.65 15.23
N GLU A 194 2.99 -5.44 16.52
CA GLU A 194 1.87 -4.64 17.00
C GLU A 194 2.25 -3.15 17.02
N VAL A 195 1.39 -2.34 16.38
CA VAL A 195 1.55 -0.89 16.28
C VAL A 195 0.27 -0.20 16.71
N VAL A 196 0.44 0.86 17.50
CA VAL A 196 -0.62 1.79 17.89
C VAL A 196 -0.24 3.16 17.35
N PHE A 197 -1.14 3.77 16.60
CA PHE A 197 -0.97 5.13 16.08
C PHE A 197 -1.65 6.12 17.02
N ASP A 198 -0.96 7.23 17.27
CA ASP A 198 -1.44 8.28 18.16
C ASP A 198 -0.98 9.64 17.63
N TYR A 199 -1.52 10.73 18.17
CA TYR A 199 -1.05 12.08 17.90
C TYR A 199 -0.34 12.62 19.13
N PRO A 200 0.74 13.43 18.96
CA PRO A 200 1.34 14.09 20.09
C PRO A 200 0.28 15.03 20.70
N VAL A 201 -0.01 14.84 21.99
CA VAL A 201 -0.74 15.84 22.76
C VAL A 201 0.17 17.06 22.80
N ALA A 202 -0.28 18.19 22.27
CA ALA A 202 0.52 19.40 22.26
C ALA A 202 0.83 19.80 23.72
N GLU A 203 2.04 19.53 24.18
CA GLU A 203 2.62 20.28 25.30
C GLU A 203 2.94 21.67 24.75
N SER A 204 1.91 22.52 24.74
CA SER A 204 2.12 23.96 24.70
C SER A 204 2.57 24.34 26.12
N ALA A 205 3.88 24.31 26.33
CA ALA A 205 4.55 24.94 27.46
C ALA A 205 4.90 26.38 27.10
#